data_AF-A0A1R3T5M1-F1
#
_entry.id   AF-A0A1R3T5M1-F1
#
_cell.length_a   1.000
_cell.length_b   1.000
_cell.length_c   1.000
_cell.angle_alpha   90.00
_cell.angle_beta   90.00
_cell.angle_gamma   90.00
#
_symmetry.space_group_name_H-M   'P 1'
#
loop_
_entity.id
_entity.type
_entity.pdbx_description
1 polymer ?
#
loop_
_entity_poly.entity_id
_entity_poly.type
_entity_poly.pdbx_seq_one_letter_code
_entity_poly.pdbx_strand_id
1 'polypeptide(L)'
;MKLTYEDKVQIYELRNQGYSLEQLSNKFEINISNLSYMIKLINRYGIEIAKKRKNRYYSPKLKREMIDKVLIGGRSLRSVSLDYTLPNPSLLKNWISTIQEKWVYYC
;
A
#
# COMPACT_ATOMS: atom_id res chain seq x y z
N MET A 1 1.68 15.32 -6.42
CA MET A 1 1.68 14.67 -7.76
C MET A 1 1.16 13.24 -7.64
N LYS A 2 0.48 12.70 -8.68
CA LYS A 2 0.05 11.28 -8.70
C LYS A 2 0.90 10.54 -9.73
N LEU A 3 1.63 9.52 -9.28
CA LEU A 3 2.48 8.73 -10.18
C LEU A 3 1.69 8.10 -11.32
N THR A 4 2.16 8.32 -12.54
CA THR A 4 1.75 7.58 -13.74
C THR A 4 2.27 6.14 -13.69
N TYR A 5 1.94 5.32 -14.68
CA TYR A 5 2.52 3.98 -14.73
C TYR A 5 4.01 4.06 -15.11
N GLU A 6 4.31 4.94 -16.06
CA GLU A 6 5.63 5.23 -16.61
C GLU A 6 6.58 5.70 -15.51
N ASP A 7 6.13 6.61 -14.62
CA ASP A 7 6.93 7.05 -13.48
C ASP A 7 7.32 5.88 -12.57
N LYS A 8 6.39 4.94 -12.33
CA LYS A 8 6.65 3.78 -11.45
C LYS A 8 7.64 2.81 -12.09
N VAL A 9 7.56 2.61 -13.41
CA VAL A 9 8.52 1.82 -14.17
C VAL A 9 9.90 2.47 -14.09
N GLN A 10 9.99 3.77 -14.37
CA GLN A 10 11.25 4.51 -14.32
C GLN A 10 11.88 4.48 -12.91
N ILE A 11 11.06 4.69 -11.87
CA ILE A 11 11.52 4.58 -10.47
C ILE A 11 12.10 3.18 -10.20
N TYR A 12 11.44 2.13 -10.68
CA TYR A 12 11.87 0.76 -10.44
C TYR A 12 13.18 0.42 -11.17
N GLU A 13 13.32 0.88 -12.42
CA GLU A 13 14.56 0.74 -13.19
C GLU A 13 15.73 1.48 -12.53
N LEU A 14 15.52 2.75 -12.12
CA LEU A 14 16.53 3.51 -11.40
C LEU A 14 16.89 2.85 -10.07
N ARG A 15 15.92 2.26 -9.36
CA ARG A 15 16.21 1.50 -8.14
C ARG A 15 17.12 0.30 -8.43
N ASN A 16 16.92 -0.40 -9.54
CA ASN A 16 17.76 -1.53 -9.95
C ASN A 16 19.16 -1.09 -10.43
N GLN A 17 19.30 0.15 -10.91
CA GLN A 17 20.59 0.78 -11.25
C GLN A 17 21.37 1.26 -10.02
N GLY A 18 20.82 1.12 -8.80
CA GLY A 18 21.51 1.44 -7.55
C GLY A 18 21.14 2.78 -6.93
N TYR A 19 20.18 3.53 -7.48
CA TYR A 19 19.72 4.79 -6.87
C TYR A 19 19.11 4.53 -5.48
N SER A 20 19.41 5.43 -4.54
CA SER A 20 18.88 5.37 -3.18
C SER A 20 17.41 5.80 -3.13
N LEU A 21 16.69 5.37 -2.09
CA LEU A 21 15.30 5.79 -1.89
C LEU A 21 15.18 7.30 -1.67
N GLU A 22 16.19 7.94 -1.09
CA GLU A 22 16.22 9.39 -0.86
C GLU A 22 16.38 10.16 -2.18
N GLN A 23 17.29 9.71 -3.05
CA GLN A 23 17.47 10.31 -4.38
C GLN A 23 16.17 10.21 -5.20
N LEU A 24 15.52 9.05 -5.18
CA LEU A 24 14.24 8.84 -5.87
C LEU A 24 13.10 9.63 -5.22
N SER A 25 13.05 9.68 -3.89
CA SER A 25 12.07 10.48 -3.13
C SER A 25 12.16 11.96 -3.51
N ASN A 26 13.37 12.51 -3.58
CA ASN A 26 13.58 13.91 -3.92
C ASN A 26 13.28 14.17 -5.41
N LYS A 27 13.74 13.30 -6.31
CA LYS A 27 13.54 13.45 -7.76
C LYS A 27 12.07 13.41 -8.19
N PHE A 28 11.29 12.51 -7.58
CA PHE A 28 9.88 12.32 -7.92
C PHE A 28 8.91 13.00 -6.94
N GLU A 29 9.44 13.68 -5.93
CA GLU A 29 8.68 14.35 -4.84
C GLU A 29 7.71 13.42 -4.12
N ILE A 30 8.19 12.25 -3.68
CA ILE A 30 7.38 11.19 -3.06
C ILE A 30 7.98 10.76 -1.75
N ASN A 31 7.14 10.65 -0.73
CA ASN A 31 7.56 10.10 0.55
C ASN A 31 8.24 8.71 0.42
N ILE A 32 9.40 8.57 1.05
CA ILE A 32 10.22 7.35 1.11
C ILE A 32 9.39 6.11 1.51
N SER A 33 8.43 6.25 2.43
CA SER A 33 7.59 5.14 2.86
C SER A 33 6.68 4.62 1.75
N ASN A 34 6.09 5.53 0.97
CA ASN A 34 5.26 5.19 -0.18
C ASN A 34 6.10 4.53 -1.29
N LEU A 35 7.27 5.10 -1.56
CA LEU A 35 8.24 4.56 -2.51
C LEU A 35 8.70 3.14 -2.11
N SER A 36 9.12 2.97 -0.86
CA SER A 36 9.52 1.68 -0.29
C SER A 36 8.39 0.64 -0.40
N TYR A 37 7.15 1.04 -0.13
CA TYR A 37 6.00 0.15 -0.26
C TYR A 37 5.72 -0.26 -1.71
N MET A 38 5.77 0.70 -2.64
CA MET A 38 5.59 0.44 -4.06
C MET A 38 6.64 -0.54 -4.60
N ILE A 39 7.92 -0.33 -4.26
CA ILE A 39 9.01 -1.23 -4.66
C ILE A 39 8.78 -2.64 -4.11
N LYS A 40 8.33 -2.77 -2.85
CA LYS A 40 8.00 -4.08 -2.26
C LYS A 40 6.86 -4.79 -2.98
N LEU A 41 5.84 -4.06 -3.43
CA LEU A 41 4.77 -4.63 -4.25
C LEU A 41 5.30 -5.17 -5.58
N ILE A 42 6.11 -4.37 -6.28
CA ILE A 42 6.69 -4.74 -7.57
C ILE A 42 7.62 -5.95 -7.42
N ASN A 43 8.48 -5.95 -6.39
CA ASN A 43 9.38 -7.09 -6.12
C ASN A 43 8.61 -8.40 -5.86
N ARG A 44 7.41 -8.34 -5.28
CA ARG A 44 6.64 -9.54 -4.94
C ARG A 44 5.74 -10.04 -6.08
N TYR A 45 5.18 -9.14 -6.87
CA TYR A 45 4.13 -9.47 -7.84
C TYR A 45 4.47 -9.07 -9.29
N GLY A 46 5.67 -8.54 -9.52
CA GLY A 46 6.11 -8.03 -10.82
C GLY A 46 5.62 -6.62 -11.11
N ILE A 47 6.21 -6.00 -12.14
CA ILE A 47 5.94 -4.60 -12.53
C ILE A 47 4.49 -4.35 -12.96
N GLU A 48 3.80 -5.39 -13.42
CA GLU A 48 2.39 -5.35 -13.82
C GLU A 48 1.45 -4.89 -12.70
N ILE A 49 1.84 -5.07 -11.42
CA ILE A 49 1.05 -4.56 -10.29
C ILE A 49 1.04 -3.03 -10.21
N ALA A 50 2.02 -2.36 -10.81
CA ALA A 50 2.12 -0.91 -10.85
C ALA A 50 1.08 -0.27 -11.78
N LYS A 51 0.55 -1.05 -12.74
CA LYS A 51 -0.51 -0.61 -13.66
C LYS A 51 -1.75 -0.19 -12.87
N LYS A 52 -2.33 0.94 -13.27
CA LYS A 52 -3.56 1.45 -12.65
C LYS A 52 -4.70 0.49 -12.95
N ARG A 53 -5.21 -0.19 -11.93
CA ARG A 53 -6.45 -0.97 -12.05
C ARG A 53 -7.66 -0.03 -11.86
N LYS A 54 -8.79 -0.37 -12.49
CA LYS A 54 -10.10 0.25 -12.20
C LYS A 54 -10.43 0.08 -10.70
N ASN A 55 -11.37 0.88 -10.20
CA ASN A 55 -11.80 0.88 -8.79
C ASN A 55 -11.96 -0.55 -8.27
N ARG A 56 -11.07 -0.96 -7.36
CA ARG A 56 -11.19 -2.24 -6.68
C ARG A 56 -12.30 -2.15 -5.66
N TYR A 57 -13.39 -2.86 -5.92
CA TYR A 57 -14.40 -3.11 -4.91
C TYR A 57 -13.84 -4.08 -3.86
N TYR A 58 -13.94 -3.71 -2.58
CA TYR A 58 -13.63 -4.58 -1.46
C TYR A 58 -14.94 -4.88 -0.72
N SER A 59 -15.34 -6.15 -0.72
CA SER A 59 -16.57 -6.57 -0.03
C SER A 59 -16.44 -6.32 1.48
N PRO A 60 -17.55 -6.08 2.20
CA PRO A 60 -17.53 -5.94 3.66
C PRO A 60 -16.85 -7.13 4.36
N LYS A 61 -17.09 -8.36 3.88
CA LYS A 61 -16.46 -9.59 4.39
C LYS A 61 -14.95 -9.56 4.24
N LEU A 62 -14.44 -9.17 3.05
CA LEU A 62 -13.01 -9.09 2.80
C LEU A 62 -12.33 -8.01 3.64
N LYS A 63 -12.97 -6.84 3.77
CA LYS A 63 -12.47 -5.78 4.67
C LYS A 63 -12.37 -6.28 6.11
N ARG A 64 -13.41 -6.98 6.59
CA ARG A 64 -13.44 -7.52 7.95
C ARG A 64 -12.33 -8.55 8.17
N GLU A 65 -12.15 -9.48 7.24
CA GLU A 65 -11.07 -10.47 7.29
C GLU A 65 -9.69 -9.82 7.44
N MET A 66 -9.40 -8.79 6.64
CA MET A 66 -8.13 -8.08 6.71
C MET A 66 -7.93 -7.34 8.03
N ILE A 67 -9.00 -6.74 8.56
CA ILE A 67 -8.99 -6.04 9.85
C ILE A 67 -8.76 -7.03 10.99
N ASP A 68 -9.47 -8.16 11.00
CA ASP A 68 -9.33 -9.18 12.04
C ASP A 68 -7.92 -9.78 12.04
N LYS A 69 -7.30 -9.97 10.86
CA LYS A 69 -5.88 -10.38 10.77
C LYS A 69 -4.92 -9.41 11.45
N VAL A 70 -5.22 -8.11 11.43
CA VAL A 70 -4.40 -7.09 12.10
C VAL A 70 -4.73 -7.00 13.59
N LEU A 71 -6.02 -6.83 13.94
CA LEU A 71 -6.45 -6.56 15.32
C LEU A 71 -6.40 -7.79 16.21
N ILE A 72 -6.85 -8.95 15.72
CA ILE A 72 -6.92 -10.21 16.48
C ILE A 72 -5.68 -11.04 16.20
N GLY A 73 -5.29 -11.15 14.93
CA GLY A 73 -4.15 -11.96 14.50
C GLY A 73 -2.78 -11.34 14.78
N GLY A 74 -2.70 -10.09 15.27
CA GLY A 74 -1.44 -9.40 15.57
C GLY A 74 -0.53 -9.15 14.36
N ARG A 75 -1.03 -9.36 13.13
CA ARG A 75 -0.23 -9.18 11.91
C ARG A 75 0.02 -7.69 11.66
N SER A 76 1.21 -7.35 11.17
CA SER A 76 1.48 -5.95 10.81
C SER A 76 0.59 -5.49 9.67
N LEU A 77 0.06 -4.27 9.81
CA LEU A 77 -0.79 -3.62 8.81
C LEU A 77 -0.14 -3.57 7.43
N ARG A 78 1.18 -3.32 7.38
CA ARG A 78 1.96 -3.31 6.13
C ARG A 78 2.06 -4.70 5.49
N SER A 79 2.23 -5.76 6.27
CA SER A 79 2.27 -7.14 5.76
C SER A 79 0.93 -7.56 5.19
N VAL A 80 -0.17 -7.34 5.93
CA VAL A 80 -1.53 -7.64 5.44
C VAL A 80 -1.82 -6.84 4.18
N SER A 81 -1.43 -5.57 4.13
CA SER A 81 -1.62 -4.75 2.92
C SER A 81 -0.88 -5.31 1.70
N LEU A 82 0.34 -5.83 1.88
CA LEU A 82 1.10 -6.48 0.81
C LEU A 82 0.48 -7.81 0.38
N ASP A 83 0.01 -8.64 1.31
CA ASP A 83 -0.60 -9.95 1.02
C ASP A 83 -1.86 -9.78 0.14
N TYR A 84 -2.67 -8.75 0.40
CA TYR A 84 -3.88 -8.46 -0.37
C TYR A 84 -3.64 -7.47 -1.53
N THR A 85 -2.38 -7.14 -1.83
CA THR A 85 -1.99 -6.22 -2.90
C THR A 85 -2.65 -4.84 -2.81
N LEU A 86 -2.91 -4.34 -1.60
CA LEU A 86 -3.51 -3.03 -1.43
C LEU A 86 -2.62 -1.95 -2.04
N PRO A 87 -3.20 -0.90 -2.64
CA PRO A 87 -2.42 0.17 -3.26
C PRO A 87 -1.62 0.98 -2.23
N ASN A 88 -2.10 1.07 -0.99
CA ASN A 88 -1.45 1.78 0.11
C ASN A 88 -1.89 1.16 1.46
N PRO A 89 -0.98 0.94 2.42
CA PRO A 89 -1.32 0.51 3.78
C PRO A 89 -2.34 1.41 4.49
N SER A 90 -2.32 2.72 4.23
CA SER A 90 -3.26 3.69 4.83
C SER A 90 -4.72 3.36 4.54
N LEU A 91 -5.03 2.63 3.45
CA LEU A 91 -6.39 2.18 3.18
C LEU A 91 -6.92 1.24 4.27
N LEU A 92 -6.09 0.27 4.68
CA LEU A 92 -6.43 -0.65 5.77
C LEU A 92 -6.46 0.08 7.11
N LYS A 93 -5.54 1.03 7.33
CA LYS A 93 -5.55 1.89 8.52
C LYS A 93 -6.89 2.62 8.66
N ASN A 94 -7.36 3.25 7.58
CA ASN A 94 -8.61 4.00 7.59
C ASN A 94 -9.81 3.09 7.90
N TRP A 95 -9.85 1.86 7.37
CA TRP A 95 -10.93 0.93 7.71
C TRP A 95 -10.93 0.51 9.18
N ILE A 96 -9.74 0.32 9.76
CA ILE A 96 -9.60 0.03 11.20
C ILE A 96 -10.12 1.21 12.03
N SER A 97 -9.70 2.44 11.69
CA SER A 97 -10.15 3.66 12.37
C SER A 97 -11.67 3.83 12.32
N THR A 98 -12.31 3.63 11.16
CA THR A 98 -13.77 3.70 11.04
C THR A 98 -14.49 2.68 11.91
N ILE A 99 -13.92 1.50 12.12
CA ILE A 99 -14.50 0.50 13.02
C ILE A 99 -14.32 0.94 14.46
N GLN A 100 -13.12 1.34 14.87
CA GLN A 100 -12.83 1.81 16.23
C GLN A 100 -13.71 3.00 16.63
N GLU A 101 -13.91 3.97 15.74
CA GLU A 101 -14.85 5.08 15.95
C GLU A 101 -16.26 4.56 16.25
N LYS A 102 -16.77 3.58 15.49
CA LYS A 102 -18.08 3.00 15.78
C LYS A 102 -18.15 2.36 17.15
N TRP A 103 -17.13 1.60 17.58
CA TRP A 103 -17.13 1.01 18.93
C TRP A 103 -17.18 2.06 20.04
N VAL A 104 -16.57 3.24 19.83
CA VAL A 104 -16.61 4.35 20.80
C VAL A 104 -18.02 4.95 20.94
N TYR A 105 -18.84 4.93 19.89
CA TYR A 105 -20.21 5.46 19.94
C TYR A 105 -21.25 4.48 20.52
N TYR A 106 -20.91 3.20 20.68
CA TYR A 106 -21.80 2.17 21.23
C TYR A 106 -21.40 1.71 22.64
N CYS A 107 -20.44 2.39 23.26
CA CYS A 107 -20.07 2.28 24.68
C CYS A 107 -20.56 3.52 25.43
#